data_AF-B5G7T6-F1
#
_entry.id   AF-B5G7T6-F1
#
_cell.length_a   1.000
_cell.length_b   1.000
_cell.length_c   1.000
_cell.angle_alpha   90.00
_cell.angle_beta   90.00
_cell.angle_gamma   90.00
#
_symmetry.space_group_name_H-M   'P 1'
#
loop_
_entity.id
_entity.type
_entity.pdbx_description
1 polymer ?
#
loop_
_entity_poly.entity_id
_entity_poly.type
_entity_poly.pdbx_seq_one_letter_code
_entity_poly.pdbx_strand_id
1 'polypeptide(L)'
;MQLTDPEWDFIEPYLPIGEYGPYPERLRQQFEGVIWRFKTGGQWREMPAEFGAWSTVHNRFRQWRDAGVFEALLEGLIAEAAKRGEVDLSLVSIDSTTARAHHDAAGMHLDEEVLTALEKAAAEAEKARSKGAAATNKPGRRPGAIPGGKNDGASGADANFG
;
A
#
# COMPACT_ATOMS: atom_id res chain seq x y z
N MET A 1 0.38 -18.89 4.24
CA MET A 1 -0.07 -19.89 3.25
C MET A 1 0.85 -19.73 2.06
N GLN A 2 1.45 -20.81 1.57
CA GLN A 2 2.37 -20.75 0.45
C GLN A 2 1.68 -21.42 -0.73
N LEU A 3 1.57 -20.71 -1.85
CA LEU A 3 1.18 -21.31 -3.11
C LEU A 3 2.29 -22.28 -3.52
N THR A 4 1.94 -23.35 -4.22
CA THR A 4 2.95 -24.19 -4.90
C THR A 4 3.38 -23.50 -6.19
N ASP A 5 4.55 -23.87 -6.72
CA ASP A 5 5.04 -23.28 -7.97
C ASP A 5 4.08 -23.50 -9.16
N PRO A 6 3.46 -24.69 -9.35
CA PRO A 6 2.48 -24.87 -10.42
C PRO A 6 1.20 -24.02 -10.27
N GLU A 7 0.73 -23.81 -9.04
CA GLU A 7 -0.41 -22.91 -8.79
C GLU A 7 -0.02 -21.47 -9.09
N TRP A 8 1.19 -21.08 -8.73
CA TRP A 8 1.71 -19.75 -9.02
C TRP A 8 1.87 -19.52 -10.53
N ASP A 9 2.44 -20.47 -11.26
CA ASP A 9 2.61 -20.40 -12.72
C ASP A 9 1.27 -20.24 -13.45
N PHE A 10 0.19 -20.80 -12.89
CA PHE A 10 -1.16 -20.60 -13.40
C PHE A 10 -1.70 -19.20 -13.08
N ILE A 11 -1.43 -18.66 -11.88
CA ILE A 11 -2.01 -17.39 -11.41
C ILE A 11 -1.28 -16.17 -11.97
N GLU A 12 0.05 -16.21 -12.02
CA GLU A 12 0.91 -15.08 -12.39
C GLU A 12 0.49 -14.38 -13.68
N PRO A 13 0.12 -15.08 -14.78
CA PRO A 13 -0.28 -14.45 -16.03
C PRO A 13 -1.53 -13.55 -15.94
N TYR A 14 -2.39 -13.76 -14.94
CA TYR A 14 -3.60 -12.97 -14.75
C TYR A 14 -3.36 -11.67 -13.99
N LEU A 15 -2.18 -11.52 -13.37
CA LEU A 15 -1.87 -10.33 -12.59
C LEU A 15 -1.38 -9.23 -13.53
N PRO A 16 -1.96 -8.01 -13.49
CA PRO A 16 -1.49 -6.87 -14.27
C PRO A 16 -0.12 -6.44 -13.74
N ILE A 17 0.93 -6.95 -14.38
CA ILE A 17 2.33 -6.66 -14.11
C ILE A 17 2.73 -5.49 -15.01
N GLY A 18 3.39 -4.48 -14.44
CA GLY A 18 3.95 -3.36 -15.21
C GLY A 18 3.00 -2.19 -15.51
N GLU A 19 1.68 -2.37 -15.46
CA GLU A 19 0.71 -1.27 -15.65
C GLU A 19 0.80 -0.19 -14.56
N TYR A 20 1.23 -0.57 -13.35
CA TYR A 20 1.26 0.29 -12.17
C TYR A 20 2.68 0.44 -11.58
N GLY A 21 3.73 0.25 -12.39
CA GLY A 21 5.12 0.38 -11.98
C GLY A 21 5.94 -0.91 -12.03
N PRO A 22 7.20 -0.90 -11.52
CA PRO A 22 8.14 -2.02 -11.64
C PRO A 22 7.62 -3.31 -11.00
N TYR A 23 8.10 -4.45 -11.51
CA TYR A 23 7.73 -5.78 -11.03
C TYR A 23 7.92 -5.85 -9.51
N PRO A 24 6.86 -6.10 -8.72
CA PRO A 24 7.01 -6.20 -7.28
C PRO A 24 7.84 -7.43 -6.96
N GLU A 25 9.01 -7.26 -6.32
CA GLU A 25 9.85 -8.37 -5.85
C GLU A 25 9.09 -9.36 -4.96
N ARG A 26 7.97 -8.91 -4.37
CA ARG A 26 7.11 -9.69 -3.47
C ARG A 26 5.73 -10.00 -4.03
N LEU A 27 5.56 -10.07 -5.36
CA LEU A 27 4.25 -10.22 -6.01
C LEU A 27 3.50 -11.46 -5.49
N ARG A 28 4.18 -12.62 -5.43
CA ARG A 28 3.62 -13.86 -4.88
C ARG A 28 3.20 -13.73 -3.44
N GLN A 29 4.04 -13.17 -2.57
CA GLN A 29 3.71 -13.01 -1.15
C GLN A 29 2.55 -12.03 -0.94
N GLN A 30 2.44 -10.99 -1.78
CA GLN A 30 1.30 -10.08 -1.73
C GLN A 30 0.01 -10.79 -2.12
N PHE A 31 0.04 -11.62 -3.18
CA PHE A 31 -1.11 -12.42 -3.58
C PHE A 31 -1.49 -13.45 -2.50
N GLU A 32 -0.52 -14.15 -1.92
CA GLU A 32 -0.72 -15.04 -0.77
C GLU A 32 -1.37 -14.32 0.43
N GLY A 33 -1.00 -13.06 0.68
CA GLY A 33 -1.64 -12.21 1.69
C GLY A 33 -3.12 -11.91 1.39
N VAL A 34 -3.47 -11.71 0.12
CA VAL A 34 -4.87 -11.58 -0.30
C VAL A 34 -5.64 -12.89 -0.09
N ILE A 35 -5.05 -14.03 -0.45
CA ILE A 35 -5.65 -15.35 -0.22
C ILE A 35 -5.85 -15.62 1.27
N TRP A 36 -4.86 -15.29 2.11
CA TRP A 36 -5.00 -15.36 3.57
C TRP A 36 -6.22 -14.55 4.05
N ARG A 37 -6.40 -13.33 3.54
CA ARG A 37 -7.52 -12.46 3.90
C ARG A 37 -8.87 -13.08 3.54
N PHE A 38 -8.98 -13.74 2.39
CA PHE A 38 -10.21 -14.42 1.97
C PHE A 38 -10.48 -15.68 2.78
N LYS A 39 -9.43 -16.46 3.07
CA LYS A 39 -9.56 -17.71 3.83
C LYS A 39 -9.91 -17.48 5.30
N THR A 40 -9.24 -16.52 5.94
CA THR A 40 -9.37 -16.29 7.38
C THR A 40 -10.52 -15.33 7.71
N GLY A 41 -10.90 -14.45 6.79
CA GLY A 41 -11.89 -13.40 7.06
C GLY A 41 -11.42 -12.31 8.02
N GLY A 42 -10.18 -12.41 8.53
CA GLY A 42 -9.59 -11.49 9.52
C GLY A 42 -9.38 -10.08 8.99
N GLN A 43 -9.00 -9.15 9.87
CA GLN A 43 -8.78 -7.78 9.46
C GLN A 43 -7.46 -7.65 8.68
N TRP A 44 -7.39 -6.71 7.72
CA TRP A 44 -6.15 -6.46 6.98
C TRP A 44 -4.96 -6.13 7.92
N ARG A 45 -5.24 -5.46 9.05
CA ARG A 45 -4.23 -5.10 10.05
C ARG A 45 -3.66 -6.29 10.84
N GLU A 46 -4.38 -7.41 10.85
CA GLU A 46 -3.97 -8.65 11.51
C GLU A 46 -3.18 -9.57 10.56
N MET A 47 -3.05 -9.17 9.30
CA MET A 47 -2.34 -9.93 8.30
C MET A 47 -0.86 -10.13 8.71
N PRO A 48 -0.35 -11.37 8.67
CA PRO A 48 1.05 -11.66 8.95
C PRO A 48 2.01 -10.82 8.09
N ALA A 49 3.08 -10.32 8.72
CA ALA A 49 4.08 -9.48 8.06
C ALA A 49 4.89 -10.21 6.96
N GLU A 50 4.85 -11.55 6.93
CA GLU A 50 5.47 -12.36 5.88
C GLU A 50 4.93 -12.01 4.47
N PHE A 51 3.67 -11.57 4.37
CA PHE A 51 3.06 -11.15 3.11
C PHE A 51 3.43 -9.72 2.68
N GLY A 52 4.13 -8.98 3.57
CA GLY A 52 4.46 -7.57 3.41
C GLY A 52 3.53 -6.64 4.18
N ALA A 53 3.70 -5.33 3.98
CA ALA A 53 2.89 -4.32 4.64
C ALA A 53 1.41 -4.43 4.21
N TRP A 54 0.50 -4.50 5.18
CA TRP A 54 -0.94 -4.69 4.92
C TRP A 54 -1.54 -3.60 4.03
N SER A 55 -1.06 -2.36 4.12
CA SER A 55 -1.52 -1.25 3.29
C SER A 55 -1.16 -1.46 1.82
N THR A 56 0.04 -1.98 1.55
CA THR A 56 0.51 -2.32 0.20
C THR A 56 -0.29 -3.47 -0.39
N VAL A 57 -0.48 -4.55 0.38
CA VAL A 57 -1.27 -5.72 -0.05
C VAL A 57 -2.72 -5.33 -0.31
N HIS A 58 -3.32 -4.51 0.55
CA HIS A 58 -4.68 -4.01 0.35
C HIS A 58 -4.80 -3.13 -0.90
N ASN A 59 -3.83 -2.24 -1.15
CA ASN A 59 -3.83 -1.41 -2.36
C ASN A 59 -3.72 -2.27 -3.63
N ARG A 60 -2.88 -3.30 -3.61
CA ARG A 60 -2.77 -4.26 -4.72
C ARG A 60 -4.02 -5.07 -4.93
N PHE A 61 -4.63 -5.58 -3.87
CA PHE A 61 -5.93 -6.23 -3.94
C PHE A 61 -6.97 -5.33 -4.65
N ARG A 62 -7.03 -4.04 -4.28
CA ARG A 62 -7.96 -3.10 -4.93
C ARG A 62 -7.67 -2.96 -6.42
N GLN A 63 -6.41 -2.81 -6.81
CA GLN A 63 -6.02 -2.72 -8.22
C GLN A 63 -6.41 -3.99 -8.99
N TRP A 64 -6.15 -5.17 -8.43
CA TRP A 64 -6.50 -6.44 -9.07
C TRP A 64 -8.01 -6.66 -9.17
N ARG A 65 -8.74 -6.28 -8.13
CA ARG A 65 -10.22 -6.30 -8.16
C ARG A 65 -10.74 -5.38 -9.26
N ASP A 66 -10.25 -4.15 -9.31
CA ASP A 66 -10.73 -3.15 -10.28
C ASP A 66 -10.30 -3.50 -11.72
N ALA A 67 -9.21 -4.26 -11.88
CA ALA A 67 -8.76 -4.84 -13.16
C ALA A 67 -9.44 -6.17 -13.52
N GLY A 68 -10.39 -6.68 -12.73
CA GLY A 68 -11.11 -7.92 -13.04
C GLY A 68 -10.29 -9.22 -12.89
N VAL A 69 -9.15 -9.18 -12.21
CA VAL A 69 -8.22 -10.33 -12.08
C VAL A 69 -8.90 -11.57 -11.51
N PHE A 70 -9.72 -11.39 -10.47
CA PHE A 70 -10.37 -12.52 -9.80
C PHE A 70 -11.46 -13.17 -10.65
N GLU A 71 -12.15 -12.39 -11.48
CA GLU A 71 -13.12 -12.91 -12.45
C GLU A 71 -12.39 -13.73 -13.53
N ALA A 72 -11.34 -13.17 -14.12
CA ALA A 72 -10.53 -13.86 -15.12
C ALA A 72 -9.87 -15.15 -14.58
N LEU A 73 -9.38 -15.13 -13.33
CA LEU A 73 -8.83 -16.31 -12.66
C LEU A 73 -9.88 -17.40 -12.48
N LEU A 74 -11.09 -17.04 -12.06
CA LEU A 74 -12.18 -18.00 -11.89
C LEU A 74 -12.58 -18.64 -13.22
N GLU A 75 -12.72 -17.84 -14.27
CA GLU A 75 -13.00 -18.33 -15.63
C GLU A 75 -11.89 -19.26 -16.12
N GLY A 76 -10.63 -18.90 -15.90
CA GLY A 76 -9.47 -19.73 -16.22
C GLY A 76 -9.48 -21.07 -15.50
N LEU A 77 -9.80 -21.08 -14.20
CA LEU A 77 -9.91 -22.30 -13.40
C LEU A 77 -11.03 -23.21 -13.91
N ILE A 78 -12.20 -22.63 -14.22
CA ILE A 78 -13.33 -23.35 -14.81
C ILE A 78 -12.92 -23.99 -16.14
N ALA A 79 -12.24 -23.25 -17.02
CA ALA A 79 -11.79 -23.74 -18.32
C ALA A 79 -10.75 -24.86 -18.20
N GLU A 80 -9.78 -24.73 -17.28
CA GLU A 80 -8.77 -25.74 -17.04
C GLU A 80 -9.38 -27.04 -16.47
N ALA A 81 -10.32 -26.89 -15.55
CA ALA A 81 -10.97 -28.03 -14.91
C ALA A 81 -11.95 -28.74 -15.88
N ALA A 82 -12.59 -27.99 -16.81
CA ALA A 82 -13.34 -28.55 -17.92
C ALA A 82 -12.44 -29.35 -18.89
N LYS A 83 -11.22 -28.87 -19.19
CA LYS A 83 -10.25 -29.60 -20.04
C LYS A 83 -9.81 -30.93 -19.44
N ARG A 84 -9.69 -31.00 -18.11
CA ARG A 84 -9.30 -32.21 -17.38
C ARG A 84 -10.43 -33.23 -17.26
N GLY A 85 -11.65 -32.88 -17.66
CA GLY A 85 -12.83 -33.73 -17.51
C GLY A 85 -13.24 -33.93 -16.04
N GLU A 86 -12.73 -33.08 -15.14
CA GLU A 86 -12.93 -33.18 -13.69
C GLU A 86 -14.13 -32.35 -13.20
N VAL A 87 -14.81 -31.61 -14.09
CA VAL A 87 -15.94 -30.74 -13.72
C VAL A 87 -17.16 -31.04 -14.56
N ASP A 88 -18.19 -31.54 -13.89
CA ASP A 88 -19.55 -31.43 -14.37
C ASP A 88 -20.07 -30.02 -14.10
N LEU A 89 -19.91 -29.12 -15.09
CA LEU A 89 -20.44 -27.75 -15.03
C LEU A 89 -21.97 -27.70 -15.02
N SER A 90 -22.67 -28.84 -15.01
CA SER A 90 -24.12 -28.89 -14.77
C SER A 90 -24.50 -28.58 -13.32
N LEU A 91 -23.55 -28.61 -12.38
CA LEU A 91 -23.78 -28.34 -10.96
C LEU A 91 -22.81 -27.26 -10.43
N VAL A 92 -23.17 -25.99 -10.59
CA VAL A 92 -22.45 -24.83 -10.02
C VAL A 92 -23.21 -24.28 -8.82
N SER A 93 -22.59 -24.25 -7.64
CA SER A 93 -23.15 -23.59 -6.44
C SER A 93 -22.59 -22.18 -6.30
N ILE A 94 -23.47 -21.18 -6.28
CA ILE A 94 -23.14 -19.79 -5.97
C ILE A 94 -23.76 -19.47 -4.61
N ASP A 95 -22.93 -19.31 -3.58
CA ASP A 95 -23.39 -18.90 -2.25
C ASP A 95 -23.21 -17.39 -2.05
N SER A 96 -24.24 -16.70 -1.57
CA SER A 96 -24.18 -15.29 -1.18
C SER A 96 -24.40 -15.17 0.33
N THR A 97 -23.57 -14.38 1.01
CA THR A 97 -23.75 -14.05 2.43
C THR A 97 -23.92 -12.54 2.58
N THR A 98 -25.05 -12.11 3.14
CA THR A 98 -25.32 -10.70 3.47
C THR A 98 -25.27 -10.53 4.99
N ALA A 99 -24.41 -9.65 5.50
CA ALA A 99 -24.36 -9.28 6.91
C ALA A 99 -25.02 -7.93 7.13
N ARG A 100 -25.98 -7.84 8.06
CA ARG A 100 -26.64 -6.59 8.45
C ARG A 100 -25.65 -5.75 9.27
N ALA A 101 -25.40 -4.51 8.85
CA ALA A 101 -24.65 -3.55 9.67
C ALA A 101 -25.47 -3.14 10.90
N HIS A 102 -24.80 -2.84 12.02
CA HIS A 102 -25.44 -2.21 13.17
C HIS A 102 -26.10 -0.89 12.73
N HIS A 103 -27.24 -0.55 13.34
CA HIS A 103 -28.00 0.67 13.02
C HIS A 103 -27.15 1.95 13.08
N ASP A 104 -26.09 1.96 13.91
CA ASP A 104 -25.12 3.06 14.02
C ASP A 104 -24.28 3.30 12.76
N ALA A 105 -24.23 2.35 11.82
CA ALA A 105 -23.56 2.52 10.52
C ALA A 105 -24.49 3.11 9.44
N ALA A 106 -25.82 3.08 9.65
CA ALA A 106 -26.79 3.65 8.74
C ALA A 106 -27.08 5.09 9.14
N GLY A 107 -26.19 6.00 8.73
CA GLY A 107 -26.42 7.45 8.66
C GLY A 107 -27.07 8.09 9.89
N MET A 108 -26.26 8.69 10.77
CA MET A 108 -26.78 9.67 11.73
C MET A 108 -27.65 10.70 10.98
N HIS A 109 -28.91 10.88 11.42
CA HIS A 109 -29.70 12.04 11.01
C HIS A 109 -29.08 13.25 11.69
N LEU A 110 -28.20 13.94 10.98
CA LEU A 110 -27.56 15.14 11.45
C LEU A 110 -28.49 16.31 11.13
N ASP A 111 -28.85 17.09 12.14
CA ASP A 111 -29.58 18.35 11.93
C ASP A 111 -28.80 19.24 10.95
N GLU A 112 -29.51 20.02 10.14
CA GLU A 112 -28.92 20.91 9.12
C GLU A 112 -27.83 21.82 9.68
N GLU A 113 -27.96 22.26 10.94
CA GLU A 113 -26.94 23.06 11.61
C GLU A 113 -25.63 22.28 11.86
N VAL A 114 -25.72 20.99 12.19
CA VAL A 114 -24.54 20.12 12.41
C VAL A 114 -23.90 19.75 11.07
N LEU A 115 -24.72 19.54 10.05
CA LEU A 115 -24.26 19.23 8.68
C LEU A 115 -23.49 20.42 8.09
N THR A 116 -24.06 21.63 8.19
CA THR A 116 -23.41 22.87 7.74
C THR A 116 -22.15 23.19 8.56
N ALA A 117 -22.13 22.91 9.86
CA ALA A 117 -20.93 23.06 10.68
C ALA A 117 -19.81 22.09 10.27
N LEU A 118 -20.14 20.84 9.95
CA LEU A 118 -19.19 19.84 9.44
C LEU A 118 -18.64 20.20 8.06
N GLU A 119 -19.50 20.66 7.15
CA GLU A 119 -19.08 21.13 5.82
C GLU A 119 -18.14 22.33 5.90
N LYS A 120 -18.45 23.29 6.78
CA LYS A 120 -17.59 24.44 7.05
C LYS A 120 -16.24 24.00 7.62
N ALA A 121 -16.23 23.08 8.59
CA ALA A 121 -15.00 22.54 9.17
C ALA A 121 -14.15 21.80 8.14
N ALA A 122 -14.79 21.02 7.24
CA ALA A 122 -14.10 20.33 6.15
C ALA A 122 -13.50 21.31 5.13
N ALA A 123 -14.24 22.37 4.76
CA ALA A 123 -13.75 23.43 3.88
C ALA A 123 -12.58 24.21 4.49
N GLU A 124 -12.62 24.49 5.80
CA GLU A 124 -11.53 25.13 6.53
C GLU A 124 -10.29 24.22 6.61
N ALA A 125 -10.48 22.90 6.81
CA ALA A 125 -9.41 21.92 6.81
C ALA A 125 -8.73 21.80 5.43
N GLU A 126 -9.49 21.78 4.33
CA GLU A 126 -8.93 21.75 2.96
C GLU A 126 -8.25 23.07 2.58
N LYS A 127 -8.76 24.21 3.06
CA LYS A 127 -8.10 25.51 2.89
C LYS A 127 -6.78 25.56 3.68
N ALA A 128 -6.73 24.98 4.87
CA ALA A 128 -5.51 24.85 5.66
C ALA A 128 -4.49 23.91 4.96
N ARG A 129 -4.96 22.82 4.36
CA ARG A 129 -4.13 21.88 3.59
C ARG A 129 -3.53 22.53 2.34
N SER A 130 -4.31 23.32 1.62
CA SER A 130 -3.87 24.09 0.45
C SER A 130 -2.88 25.21 0.83
N LYS A 131 -3.06 25.85 1.99
CA LYS A 131 -2.13 26.85 2.52
C LYS A 131 -0.79 26.24 2.99
N GLY A 132 -0.81 24.99 3.46
CA GLY A 132 0.40 24.22 3.79
C GLY A 132 1.27 23.90 2.58
N ALA A 133 0.66 23.67 1.41
CA ALA A 133 1.40 23.42 0.15
C ALA A 133 2.11 24.67 -0.39
N ALA A 134 1.64 25.88 -0.07
CA ALA A 134 2.24 27.14 -0.54
C ALA A 134 3.42 27.64 0.34
N ALA A 135 3.70 27.02 1.49
CA ALA A 135 4.71 27.51 2.44
C ALA A 135 6.10 26.85 2.32
N THR A 136 6.32 25.96 1.36
CA THR A 136 7.64 25.35 1.12
C THR A 136 8.27 25.86 -0.17
N ASN A 137 8.69 27.12 -0.19
CA ASN A 137 9.80 27.53 -1.04
C ASN A 137 10.59 28.67 -0.38
N LYS A 138 11.65 28.32 0.35
CA LYS A 138 12.73 29.25 0.70
C LYS A 138 14.01 28.76 0.00
N PRO A 139 14.64 29.57 -0.87
CA PRO A 139 15.89 29.17 -1.50
C PRO A 139 17.09 29.48 -0.58
N GLY A 140 17.96 28.47 -0.44
CA GLY A 140 19.42 28.61 -0.40
C GLY A 140 20.08 29.28 0.81
N ARG A 141 20.68 28.46 1.71
CA ARG A 141 21.84 28.87 2.51
C ARG A 141 23.05 28.04 2.06
N ARG A 142 24.09 28.72 1.57
CA ARG A 142 25.35 28.17 1.03
C ARG A 142 26.18 27.41 2.10
N PRO A 143 27.06 26.46 1.71
CA PRO A 143 27.93 25.75 2.64
C PRO A 143 29.03 26.67 3.18
N GLY A 144 29.27 26.59 4.49
CA GLY A 144 30.27 27.39 5.21
C GLY A 144 31.71 27.01 4.85
N ALA A 145 32.55 28.03 4.71
CA ALA A 145 33.99 27.93 4.54
C ALA A 145 34.68 27.43 5.81
N ILE A 146 35.69 26.59 5.63
CA ILE A 146 36.67 26.17 6.65
C ILE A 146 37.64 27.33 6.89
N PRO A 147 37.89 27.80 8.13
CA PRO A 147 39.05 28.61 8.42
C PRO A 147 40.21 27.71 8.84
N GLY A 148 41.30 27.77 8.07
CA GLY A 148 42.56 27.12 8.40
C GLY A 148 43.39 27.89 9.42
N GLY A 149 44.18 27.14 10.18
CA GLY A 149 45.56 27.47 10.56
C GLY A 149 45.76 28.43 11.74
N LYS A 150 46.14 27.86 12.90
CA LYS A 150 47.21 28.43 13.71
C LYS A 150 47.96 27.31 14.45
N ASN A 151 49.19 27.08 13.98
CA ASN A 151 50.12 26.11 14.52
C ASN A 151 51.19 26.92 15.25
N ASP A 152 51.09 27.04 16.57
CA ASP A 152 52.19 27.62 17.37
C ASP A 152 53.13 26.48 17.77
N GLY A 153 54.12 26.24 16.90
CA GLY A 153 55.25 25.36 17.18
C GLY A 153 56.30 26.09 18.00
N ALA A 154 56.50 25.64 19.23
CA ALA A 154 57.64 25.98 20.07
C ALA A 154 58.84 25.10 19.71
N SER A 155 59.99 25.70 19.41
CA SER A 155 61.34 25.24 19.82
C SER A 155 62.42 26.11 19.17
N GLY A 156 63.42 26.50 19.96
CA GLY A 156 64.73 26.94 19.43
C GLY A 156 65.31 28.17 20.12
N ALA A 157 66.20 27.92 21.07
CA ALA A 157 67.15 28.90 21.59
C ALA A 157 68.07 29.43 20.48
N ASP A 158 68.62 30.64 20.64
CA ASP A 158 70.06 30.78 20.87
C ASP A 158 70.45 32.22 21.25
N ALA A 159 71.50 32.25 22.06
CA ALA A 159 72.10 33.40 22.70
C ALA A 159 72.75 34.39 21.71
N ASN A 160 72.68 35.68 22.04
CA ASN A 160 73.80 36.59 21.76
C ASN A 160 73.78 37.76 22.76
N PHE A 161 74.75 37.80 23.67
CA PHE A 161 75.22 39.01 24.33
C PHE A 161 76.73 38.89 24.43
N GLY A 162 77.42 39.89 23.87
CA GLY A 162 78.80 40.21 24.21
C GLY A 162 78.89 41.01 25.50
#